data_AF-A0A0K1JF31-F1
#
_entry.id   AF-A0A0K1JF31-F1
#
_cell.length_a   1.000
_cell.length_b   1.000
_cell.length_c   1.000
_cell.angle_alpha   90.00
_cell.angle_beta   90.00
_cell.angle_gamma   90.00
#
_symmetry.space_group_name_H-M   'P 1'
#
loop_
_entity.id
_entity.type
_entity.pdbx_description
1 polymer ?
#
loop_
_entity_poly.entity_id
_entity_poly.type
_entity_poly.pdbx_seq_one_letter_code
_entity_poly.pdbx_strand_id
1 'polypeptide(L)'
;MNAVVRQWNDATRSQRTGELDTAANAMGTTATQLRGIGKSSGDSGFTTRVNKVADELAAMNKARDDGKSVLTTNYNTAARALRSYCSTTIGK
;
A
#
# COMPACT_ATOMS: atom_id res chain seq x y z
N MET A 1 -8.15 -1.34 -8.34
CA MET A 1 -8.04 -0.23 -7.37
C MET A 1 -8.25 -0.86 -6.00
N ASN A 2 -7.22 -0.87 -5.16
CA ASN A 2 -7.06 -1.78 -4.00
C ASN A 2 -8.20 -1.64 -2.98
N ALA A 3 -8.82 -2.76 -2.57
CA ALA A 3 -9.94 -2.77 -1.63
C ALA A 3 -9.59 -2.09 -0.30
N VAL A 4 -8.37 -2.34 0.21
CA VAL A 4 -7.81 -1.74 1.44
C VAL A 4 -7.74 -0.21 1.38
N VAL A 5 -7.42 0.36 0.21
CA VAL A 5 -7.29 1.82 0.04
C VAL A 5 -8.65 2.49 0.00
N ARG A 6 -9.68 1.83 -0.56
CA ARG A 6 -11.06 2.34 -0.48
C ARG A 6 -11.56 2.33 0.96
N GLN A 7 -11.37 1.20 1.65
CA GLN A 7 -11.81 1.03 3.03
C GLN A 7 -11.21 2.09 3.97
N TRP A 8 -9.93 2.44 3.77
CA TRP A 8 -9.30 3.54 4.48
C TRP A 8 -9.92 4.92 4.21
N ASN A 9 -10.16 5.25 2.94
CA ASN A 9 -10.73 6.54 2.57
C ASN A 9 -12.16 6.71 3.10
N ASP A 10 -12.95 5.64 3.09
CA ASP A 10 -14.32 5.66 3.61
C ASP A 10 -14.33 5.77 5.14
N ALA A 11 -13.45 5.04 5.84
CA ALA A 11 -13.30 5.13 7.29
C ALA A 11 -12.85 6.54 7.75
N THR A 12 -11.94 7.17 7.01
CA THR A 12 -11.46 8.54 7.26
C THR A 12 -12.59 9.56 7.11
N ARG A 13 -13.38 9.46 6.04
CA ARG A 13 -14.54 10.35 5.80
C ARG A 13 -15.63 10.18 6.85
N SER A 14 -15.79 8.96 7.35
CA SER A 14 -16.84 8.59 8.31
C SER A 14 -16.43 8.84 9.76
N GLN A 15 -15.16 9.21 10.01
CA GLN A 15 -14.55 9.38 11.34
C GLN A 15 -14.75 8.17 12.28
N ARG A 16 -14.89 6.98 11.71
CA ARG A 16 -15.14 5.75 12.48
C ARG A 16 -13.81 5.14 12.90
N THR A 17 -13.39 5.41 14.12
CA THR A 17 -12.09 4.99 14.68
C THR A 17 -11.84 3.48 14.55
N GLY A 18 -12.86 2.64 14.75
CA GLY A 18 -12.72 1.18 14.59
C GLY A 18 -12.51 0.71 13.14
N GLU A 19 -13.08 1.42 12.17
CA GLU A 19 -12.87 1.14 10.74
C GLU A 19 -11.50 1.63 10.28
N LEU A 20 -11.02 2.75 10.85
CA LEU A 20 -9.66 3.25 10.65
C LEU A 20 -8.62 2.25 11.15
N ASP A 21 -8.80 1.70 12.36
CA ASP A 21 -7.91 0.68 12.93
C ASP A 21 -7.86 -0.59 12.09
N THR A 22 -9.02 -1.03 11.62
CA THR A 22 -9.13 -2.20 10.74
C THR A 22 -8.38 -1.97 9.43
N ALA A 23 -8.57 -0.80 8.81
CA ALA A 23 -7.89 -0.45 7.58
C ALA A 23 -6.38 -0.28 7.77
N ALA A 24 -5.94 0.36 8.86
CA ALA A 24 -4.53 0.54 9.20
C ALA A 24 -3.80 -0.82 9.36
N ASN A 25 -4.41 -1.74 10.11
CA ASN A 25 -3.90 -3.09 10.29
C ASN A 25 -3.85 -3.89 8.98
N ALA A 26 -4.88 -3.75 8.12
CA ALA A 26 -4.90 -4.37 6.80
C ALA A 26 -3.79 -3.81 5.89
N MET A 27 -3.50 -2.51 5.96
CA MET A 27 -2.37 -1.87 5.25
C MET A 27 -1.03 -2.42 5.71
N GLY A 28 -0.81 -2.53 7.03
CA GLY A 28 0.41 -3.12 7.60
C GLY A 28 0.61 -4.58 7.17
N THR A 29 -0.45 -5.38 7.22
CA THR A 29 -0.42 -6.78 6.77
C THR A 29 -0.09 -6.88 5.28
N THR A 30 -0.74 -6.07 4.45
CA THR A 30 -0.51 -6.04 3.00
C THR A 30 0.93 -5.61 2.69
N ALA A 31 1.48 -4.62 3.40
CA ALA A 31 2.87 -4.20 3.25
C ALA A 31 3.85 -5.34 3.53
N THR A 32 3.64 -6.10 4.61
CA THR A 32 4.47 -7.26 4.94
C THR A 32 4.39 -8.35 3.88
N GLN A 33 3.19 -8.68 3.39
CA GLN A 33 3.01 -9.66 2.31
C GLN A 33 3.71 -9.21 1.03
N LEU A 34 3.56 -7.94 0.63
CA LEU A 34 4.24 -7.37 -0.53
C LEU A 34 5.76 -7.51 -0.41
N ARG A 35 6.36 -7.15 0.72
CA ARG A 35 7.82 -7.35 0.94
C ARG A 35 8.24 -8.80 0.78
N GLY A 36 7.42 -9.75 1.26
CA GLY A 36 7.63 -11.19 1.05
C GLY A 36 7.63 -11.58 -0.43
N ILE A 37 6.60 -11.17 -1.19
CA ILE A 37 6.49 -11.43 -2.63
C ILE A 37 7.67 -10.83 -3.38
N GLY A 38 8.06 -9.59 -3.07
CA GLY A 38 9.24 -8.93 -3.64
C GLY A 38 10.49 -9.77 -3.42
N LYS A 39 10.80 -10.13 -2.16
CA LYS A 39 11.95 -10.95 -1.80
C LYS A 39 11.98 -12.30 -2.51
N SER A 40 10.83 -12.97 -2.62
CA SER A 40 10.72 -14.28 -3.27
C SER A 40 10.83 -14.23 -4.80
N SER A 41 10.61 -13.07 -5.42
CA SER A 41 10.59 -12.94 -6.89
C SER A 41 11.97 -13.13 -7.56
N GLY A 42 13.06 -12.86 -6.85
CA GLY A 42 14.42 -12.81 -7.42
C GLY A 42 14.68 -11.63 -8.38
N ASP A 43 13.66 -10.83 -8.69
CA ASP A 43 13.77 -9.65 -9.57
C ASP A 43 13.98 -8.39 -8.72
N SER A 44 15.16 -7.75 -8.85
CA SER A 44 15.52 -6.55 -8.11
C SER A 44 14.67 -5.32 -8.49
N GLY A 45 14.25 -5.23 -9.76
CA GLY A 45 13.38 -4.18 -10.28
C GLY A 45 11.94 -4.31 -9.76
N PHE A 46 11.42 -5.52 -9.70
CA PHE A 46 10.13 -5.84 -9.08
C PHE A 46 10.19 -5.58 -7.57
N THR A 47 11.20 -6.12 -6.88
CA THR A 47 11.40 -5.97 -5.43
C THR A 47 11.41 -4.51 -5.02
N THR A 48 12.16 -3.66 -5.73
CA THR A 48 12.24 -2.22 -5.44
C THR A 48 10.88 -1.53 -5.53
N ARG A 49 10.08 -1.87 -6.56
CA ARG A 49 8.77 -1.25 -6.80
C ARG A 49 7.73 -1.73 -5.80
N VAL A 50 7.76 -3.01 -5.46
CA VAL A 50 6.89 -3.61 -4.44
C VAL A 50 7.20 -3.02 -3.06
N ASN A 51 8.48 -2.86 -2.71
CA ASN A 51 8.88 -2.22 -1.46
C ASN A 51 8.39 -0.77 -1.36
N LYS A 52 8.45 0.01 -2.45
CA LYS A 52 7.86 1.36 -2.47
C LYS A 52 6.36 1.36 -2.15
N VAL A 53 5.59 0.43 -2.70
CA VAL A 53 4.15 0.31 -2.38
C VAL A 53 3.94 -0.10 -0.92
N ALA A 54 4.75 -1.01 -0.40
CA ALA A 54 4.70 -1.45 1.00
C ALA A 54 5.06 -0.33 1.98
N ASP A 55 6.04 0.52 1.65
CA ASP A 55 6.47 1.64 2.47
C ASP A 55 5.38 2.71 2.55
N GLU A 56 4.71 3.01 1.44
CA GLU A 56 3.56 3.91 1.44
C GLU A 56 2.44 3.37 2.33
N LEU A 57 2.06 2.08 2.21
CA LEU A 57 1.05 1.46 3.07
C LEU A 57 1.44 1.50 4.57
N ALA A 58 2.72 1.30 4.89
CA ALA A 58 3.21 1.42 6.26
C ALA A 58 3.16 2.87 6.77
N ALA A 59 3.42 3.86 5.91
CA ALA A 59 3.27 5.27 6.24
C ALA A 59 1.79 5.65 6.47
N MET A 60 0.87 5.11 5.67
CA MET A 60 -0.58 5.29 5.89
C MET A 60 -1.02 4.70 7.25
N ASN A 61 -0.51 3.50 7.58
CA ASN A 61 -0.74 2.89 8.89
C ASN A 61 -0.20 3.77 10.04
N LYS A 62 1.02 4.31 9.91
CA LYS A 62 1.61 5.18 10.93
C LYS A 62 0.87 6.52 11.08
N ALA A 63 0.32 7.06 10.00
CA ALA A 63 -0.47 8.29 10.07
C ALA A 63 -1.75 8.14 10.91
N ARG A 64 -2.29 6.93 11.06
CA ARG A 64 -3.34 6.63 12.06
C ARG A 64 -2.83 6.88 13.48
N ASP A 65 -1.65 6.37 13.82
CA ASP A 65 -1.08 6.52 15.16
C ASP A 65 -0.80 8.00 15.48
N ASP A 66 -0.50 8.81 14.47
CA ASP A 66 -0.30 10.26 14.59
C ASP A 66 -1.59 11.10 14.49
N GLY A 67 -2.76 10.48 14.28
CA GLY A 67 -4.05 11.18 14.11
C GLY A 67 -4.15 12.05 12.85
N LYS A 68 -3.40 11.73 11.79
CA LYS A 68 -3.29 12.54 10.57
C LYS A 68 -4.04 11.93 9.39
N SER A 69 -4.62 12.79 8.55
CA SER A 69 -5.13 12.39 7.24
C SER A 69 -3.99 11.94 6.34
N VAL A 70 -4.25 10.91 5.52
CA VAL A 70 -3.26 10.37 4.60
C VAL A 70 -3.51 10.86 3.19
N LEU A 71 -2.47 11.42 2.57
CA LEU A 71 -2.45 11.72 1.15
C LEU A 71 -2.18 10.45 0.33
N THR A 72 -3.14 10.04 -0.50
CA THR A 72 -3.03 8.83 -1.33
C THR A 72 -2.21 9.03 -2.61
N THR A 73 -1.71 10.24 -2.88
CA THR A 73 -0.97 10.58 -4.10
C THR A 73 0.28 9.72 -4.29
N ASN A 74 1.10 9.59 -3.24
CA ASN A 74 2.35 8.84 -3.30
C ASN A 74 2.09 7.34 -3.47
N TYR A 75 1.14 6.79 -2.70
CA TYR A 75 0.65 5.42 -2.88
C TYR A 75 0.19 5.15 -4.33
N ASN A 76 -0.63 6.03 -4.90
CA ASN A 76 -1.15 5.87 -6.26
C ASN A 76 -0.04 5.90 -7.31
N THR A 77 0.97 6.75 -7.13
CA THR A 77 2.15 6.82 -7.99
C THR A 77 2.98 5.53 -7.91
N ALA A 78 3.27 5.05 -6.70
CA ALA A 78 4.00 3.80 -6.50
C ALA A 78 3.26 2.58 -7.09
N ALA A 79 1.95 2.49 -6.87
CA ALA A 79 1.11 1.42 -7.39
C ALA A 79 1.05 1.42 -8.93
N ARG A 80 0.99 2.61 -9.56
CA ARG A 80 1.06 2.74 -11.04
C ARG A 80 2.41 2.28 -11.58
N ALA A 81 3.51 2.67 -10.93
CA ALA A 81 4.85 2.27 -11.34
C ALA A 81 5.05 0.74 -11.25
N LEU A 82 4.56 0.11 -10.18
CA LEU A 82 4.57 -1.35 -10.04
C LEU A 82 3.73 -2.01 -11.14
N ARG A 83 2.50 -1.55 -11.36
CA ARG A 83 1.61 -2.11 -12.40
C ARG A 83 2.23 -1.99 -13.79
N SER A 84 2.82 -0.83 -14.10
CA SER A 84 3.52 -0.62 -15.36
C SER A 84 4.65 -1.63 -15.53
N TYR A 85 5.50 -1.82 -14.52
CA TYR A 85 6.58 -2.81 -14.56
C TYR A 85 6.08 -4.24 -14.80
N CYS A 86 5.04 -4.68 -14.08
CA CYS A 86 4.47 -6.00 -14.31
C CYS A 86 3.93 -6.16 -15.74
N SER A 87 3.29 -5.11 -16.28
CA SER A 87 2.73 -5.16 -17.64
C SER A 87 3.79 -5.12 -18.75
N THR A 88 4.94 -4.49 -18.52
CA THR A 88 5.97 -4.31 -19.56
C THR A 88 7.08 -5.35 -19.51
N THR A 89 7.34 -5.91 -18.32
CA THR A 89 8.56 -6.68 -18.05
C THR A 89 8.27 -8.14 -17.66
N ILE A 90 7.19 -8.41 -16.92
CA ILE A 90 6.81 -9.76 -16.49
C ILE A 90 5.78 -10.39 -17.44
N GLY A 91 4.99 -9.58 -18.14
CA GLY A 91 3.96 -10.03 -19.09
C GLY A 91 4.45 -10.36 -20.51
N LYS A 92 5.74 -10.64 -20.70
CA LYS A 92 6.30 -11.12 -21.98
C LYS A 92 6.79 -12.56 -21.85
#